data_AF-A0A7C6ECX6-F1
#
_entry.id   AF-A0A7C6ECX6-F1
#
_cell.length_a   1.000
_cell.length_b   1.000
_cell.length_c   1.000
_cell.angle_alpha   90.00
_cell.angle_beta   90.00
_cell.angle_gamma   90.00
#
_symmetry.space_group_name_H-M   'P 1'
#
loop_
_entity.id
_entity.type
_entity.pdbx_description
1 polymer ?
#
loop_
_entity_poly.entity_id
_entity_poly.type
_entity_poly.pdbx_seq_one_letter_code
_entity_poly.pdbx_strand_id
1 'polypeptide(L)'
;DILLNLVDFYKHESCGKCTPCRIGQIRLKEILMDLPNNIQSNLNLLYELLETMKEASLCGLGGLTHLSVLSALKYFSSDFNIGEL
;
A
#
# COMPACT_ATOMS: atom_id res chain seq x y z
N ASP A 1 -10.43 1.87 7.51
CA ASP A 1 -10.96 0.49 7.48
C ASP A 1 -10.97 -0.17 6.12
N ILE A 2 -11.68 0.38 5.11
CA ILE A 2 -11.79 -0.25 3.77
C ILE A 2 -10.42 -0.55 3.14
N LEU A 3 -9.49 0.42 3.20
CA LEU A 3 -8.16 0.25 2.62
C LEU A 3 -7.38 -0.91 3.28
N LEU A 4 -7.48 -1.07 4.59
CA LEU A 4 -6.80 -2.15 5.32
C LEU A 4 -7.39 -3.52 4.95
N ASN A 5 -8.72 -3.61 4.77
CA ASN A 5 -9.37 -4.84 4.30
C ASN A 5 -8.93 -5.23 2.89
N LEU A 6 -8.74 -4.26 1.99
CA LEU A 6 -8.21 -4.52 0.65
C LEU A 6 -6.77 -5.04 0.68
N VAL A 7 -5.92 -4.46 1.53
CA VAL A 7 -4.54 -4.95 1.70
C VAL A 7 -4.52 -6.36 2.29
N ASP A 8 -5.41 -6.67 3.24
CA ASP A 8 -5.56 -8.03 3.76
C ASP A 8 -6.01 -9.03 2.69
N PHE A 9 -6.91 -8.61 1.78
CA PHE A 9 -7.29 -9.44 0.62
C PHE A 9 -6.07 -9.71 -0.27
N TYR A 10 -5.30 -8.69 -0.66
CA TYR A 10 -4.13 -8.91 -1.52
C TYR A 10 -3.05 -9.77 -0.84
N LYS A 11 -2.89 -9.62 0.48
CA LYS A 11 -2.01 -10.48 1.29
C LYS A 11 -2.49 -11.93 1.28
N HIS A 12 -3.79 -12.16 1.44
CA HIS A 12 -4.38 -13.49 1.44
C HIS A 12 -4.27 -14.18 0.07
N GLU A 13 -4.56 -13.45 -1.00
CA GLU A 13 -4.56 -13.96 -2.38
C GLU A 13 -3.16 -14.05 -3.01
N SER A 14 -2.13 -13.55 -2.33
CA SER A 14 -0.76 -13.63 -2.81
C SER A 14 -0.34 -15.09 -3.03
N CYS A 15 -0.05 -15.46 -4.28
CA CYS A 15 0.52 -16.78 -4.62
C CYS A 15 1.94 -17.02 -4.07
N GLY A 16 2.59 -15.98 -3.53
CA GLY A 16 3.88 -16.08 -2.85
C GLY A 16 5.13 -16.06 -3.75
N LYS A 17 4.96 -15.98 -5.09
CA LYS A 17 6.06 -16.14 -6.04
C LYS A 17 7.07 -14.97 -6.08
N CYS A 18 6.59 -13.72 -5.96
CA CYS A 18 7.46 -12.53 -5.96
C CYS A 18 7.49 -11.89 -4.57
N THR A 19 8.71 -11.57 -4.09
CA THR A 19 8.94 -10.90 -2.81
C THR A 19 8.17 -9.57 -2.66
N PRO A 20 8.14 -8.66 -3.65
CA PRO A 20 7.38 -7.41 -3.52
C PRO A 20 5.89 -7.64 -3.25
N CYS A 21 5.27 -8.68 -3.82
CA CYS A 21 3.90 -9.03 -3.46
C CYS A 21 3.84 -9.73 -2.09
N ARG A 22 4.56 -10.84 -1.91
CA ARG A 22 4.44 -11.69 -0.70
C ARG A 22 4.75 -10.94 0.60
N ILE A 23 5.79 -10.12 0.61
CA ILE A 23 6.25 -9.38 1.80
C ILE A 23 5.77 -7.94 1.75
N GLY A 24 5.71 -7.33 0.57
CA GLY A 24 5.28 -5.94 0.45
C GLY A 24 3.85 -5.72 0.92
N GLN A 25 2.91 -6.67 0.75
CA GLN A 25 1.56 -6.51 1.32
C GLN A 25 1.55 -6.43 2.85
N ILE A 26 2.45 -7.17 3.50
CA ILE A 26 2.58 -7.15 4.97
C ILE A 26 3.11 -5.78 5.40
N ARG A 27 4.18 -5.31 4.75
CA ARG A 27 4.79 -4.00 5.03
C ARG A 27 3.85 -2.85 4.72
N LEU A 28 3.10 -2.94 3.63
CA LEU A 28 2.09 -1.97 3.24
C LEU A 28 1.05 -1.80 4.35
N LYS A 29 0.56 -2.92 4.91
CA LYS A 29 -0.38 -2.86 6.03
C LYS A 29 0.23 -2.18 7.26
N GLU A 30 1.45 -2.56 7.64
CA GLU A 30 2.17 -1.97 8.77
C GLU A 30 2.32 -0.45 8.61
N ILE A 31 2.75 0.01 7.43
CA ILE A 31 2.91 1.44 7.12
C ILE A 31 1.57 2.18 7.19
N LEU A 32 0.50 1.62 6.62
CA LEU A 32 -0.81 2.25 6.65
C LEU A 32 -1.40 2.34 8.06
N MET A 33 -1.11 1.36 8.93
CA MET A 33 -1.52 1.40 10.34
C MET A 33 -0.72 2.41 11.16
N ASP A 34 0.55 2.64 10.83
CA ASP A 34 1.40 3.62 11.53
C ASP A 34 1.32 5.03 10.92
N LEU A 35 0.69 5.19 9.75
CA LEU A 35 0.58 6.46 9.03
C LEU A 35 0.13 7.64 9.92
N PRO A 36 -0.86 7.50 10.83
CA PRO A 36 -1.28 8.61 11.70
C PRO A 36 -0.22 9.07 12.70
N ASN A 37 0.74 8.21 13.07
CA ASN A 37 1.75 8.53 14.07
C ASN A 37 2.94 9.28 13.45
N ASN A 38 3.31 8.96 12.20
CA ASN A 38 4.51 9.48 11.54
C ASN A 38 4.28 9.79 10.05
N ILE A 39 3.34 10.69 9.75
CA ILE A 39 2.85 10.96 8.38
C ILE A 39 3.96 11.11 7.34
N GLN A 40 4.90 12.04 7.55
CA GLN A 40 5.92 12.35 6.52
C GLN A 40 6.85 11.18 6.22
N SER A 41 7.34 10.49 7.26
CA SER A 41 8.24 9.35 7.10
C SER A 41 7.52 8.17 6.45
N ASN A 42 6.29 7.91 6.90
CA ASN A 42 5.50 6.80 6.40
C ASN A 42 5.02 7.02 4.97
N LEU A 43 4.72 8.26 4.54
CA LEU A 43 4.39 8.55 3.15
C LEU A 43 5.55 8.28 2.20
N ASN A 44 6.76 8.72 2.53
CA ASN A 44 7.93 8.45 1.69
C ASN A 44 8.15 6.93 1.53
N LEU A 45 8.14 6.21 2.65
CA LEU A 45 8.30 4.75 2.66
C LEU A 45 7.17 4.05 1.90
N LEU A 46 5.94 4.56 2.03
CA LEU A 46 4.77 4.05 1.32
C LEU A 46 4.96 4.19 -0.20
N TYR A 47 5.32 5.37 -0.70
CA TYR A 47 5.52 5.59 -2.13
C TYR A 47 6.64 4.72 -2.71
N GLU A 48 7.77 4.58 -2.00
CA GLU A 48 8.87 3.70 -2.42
C GLU A 48 8.44 2.23 -2.50
N LEU A 49 7.69 1.76 -1.50
CA LEU A 49 7.16 0.40 -1.50
C LEU A 49 6.18 0.18 -2.65
N LEU A 50 5.25 1.11 -2.86
CA LEU A 50 4.25 1.01 -3.93
C LEU A 50 4.88 0.99 -5.32
N GLU A 51 5.91 1.80 -5.56
CA GLU A 51 6.65 1.78 -6.82
C GLU A 51 7.41 0.46 -7.00
N THR A 52 8.06 -0.04 -5.94
CA THR A 52 8.71 -1.36 -5.96
C THR A 52 7.71 -2.47 -6.29
N MET A 53 6.50 -2.42 -5.74
CA MET A 53 5.46 -3.39 -6.02
C MET A 53 4.94 -3.30 -7.46
N LYS A 54 4.81 -2.09 -8.00
CA LYS A 54 4.42 -1.85 -9.39
C LYS A 54 5.43 -2.42 -10.38
N GLU A 55 6.72 -2.14 -10.18
CA GLU A 55 7.77 -2.49 -11.15
C GLU A 55 8.27 -3.94 -11.02
N ALA A 56 8.27 -4.51 -9.81
CA ALA A 56 8.90 -5.81 -9.56
C ALA A 56 7.91 -6.96 -9.27
N SER A 57 6.59 -6.73 -9.38
CA SER A 57 5.60 -7.80 -9.27
C SER A 57 5.35 -8.49 -10.61
N LEU A 58 5.30 -9.82 -10.59
CA LEU A 58 5.16 -10.62 -11.82
C LEU A 58 3.75 -10.66 -12.42
N CYS A 59 2.72 -10.22 -11.70
CA CYS A 59 1.33 -10.29 -12.13
C CYS A 59 0.51 -9.10 -11.65
N GLY A 60 -0.72 -8.98 -12.17
CA GLY A 60 -1.62 -7.88 -11.85
C GLY A 60 -2.01 -7.77 -10.37
N LEU A 61 -2.08 -8.87 -9.63
CA LEU A 61 -2.41 -8.83 -8.20
C LEU A 61 -1.40 -7.97 -7.42
N GLY A 62 -0.11 -8.27 -7.58
CA GLY A 62 0.95 -7.50 -6.92
C GLY A 62 1.17 -6.14 -7.58
N GLY A 63 1.22 -6.11 -8.92
CA GLY A 63 1.55 -4.92 -9.69
C GLY A 63 0.51 -3.81 -9.60
N LEU A 64 -0.78 -4.15 -9.38
CA LEU A 64 -1.87 -3.16 -9.35
C LEU A 64 -2.35 -2.79 -7.94
N THR A 65 -1.79 -3.38 -6.88
CA THR A 65 -2.11 -3.02 -5.49
C THR A 65 -1.91 -1.53 -5.22
N HIS A 66 -0.90 -0.92 -5.83
CA HIS A 66 -0.63 0.51 -5.68
C HIS A 66 -1.80 1.41 -6.09
N LEU A 67 -2.61 1.00 -7.09
CA LEU A 67 -3.71 1.82 -7.59
C LEU A 67 -4.77 2.09 -6.52
N SER A 68 -5.15 1.09 -5.74
CA SER A 68 -6.15 1.26 -4.69
C SER A 68 -5.64 2.16 -3.55
N VAL A 69 -4.35 2.04 -3.20
CA VAL A 69 -3.74 2.85 -2.14
C VAL A 69 -3.60 4.30 -2.59
N LEU A 70 -3.02 4.54 -3.76
CA LEU A 70 -2.86 5.90 -4.30
C LEU A 70 -4.21 6.59 -4.52
N SER A 71 -5.23 5.85 -4.97
CA SER A 71 -6.58 6.39 -5.12
C SER A 71 -7.16 6.79 -3.75
N ALA A 72 -6.98 5.96 -2.72
CA ALA A 72 -7.44 6.28 -1.38
C ALA A 72 -6.77 7.56 -0.84
N LEU A 73 -5.45 7.66 -0.94
CA LEU A 73 -4.70 8.84 -0.48
C LEU A 73 -5.07 10.10 -1.25
N LYS A 74 -5.32 10.00 -2.57
CA LYS A 74 -5.63 11.14 -3.42
C LYS A 74 -7.04 11.68 -3.21
N TYR A 75 -8.04 10.79 -3.21
CA TYR A 75 -9.45 11.19 -3.21
C TYR A 75 -10.04 11.28 -1.79
N PHE A 76 -9.39 10.69 -0.80
CA PHE A 76 -9.82 10.66 0.60
C PHE A 76 -8.69 11.07 1.54
N SER A 77 -7.86 12.04 1.15
CA SER A 77 -6.71 12.52 1.94
C SER A 77 -7.08 12.93 3.37
N SER A 78 -8.27 13.51 3.55
CA SER A 78 -8.84 13.90 4.84
C SER A 78 -8.93 12.73 5.84
N ASP A 79 -9.20 11.50 5.37
CA ASP A 79 -9.35 10.32 6.23
C ASP A 79 -8.00 9.89 6.84
N PHE A 80 -6.89 10.36 6.26
CA PHE A 80 -5.53 10.04 6.69
C PHE A 80 -4.83 11.21 7.39
N ASN A 81 -5.53 12.33 7.62
CA ASN A 81 -4.97 13.60 8.10
C ASN A 81 -3.81 14.11 7.21
N ILE A 82 -3.82 13.76 5.93
CA ILE A 82 -2.90 14.29 4.94
C ILE A 82 -3.63 15.49 4.32
N GLY A 83 -2.94 16.63 4.20
CA GLY A 83 -3.48 17.77 3.45
C GLY A 83 -3.75 17.42 1.98
N GLU A 84 -4.20 18.37 1.17
CA GLU A 84 -4.23 18.16 -0.28
C GLU A 84 -2.80 17.85 -0.77
N LEU A 85 -2.64 16.66 -1.37
CA LEU A 85 -1.40 16.16 -1.98
C LEU A 85 -1.19 16.75 -3.37
#